data_AF-A0ABD6IEM8-F1
#
_entry.id   AF-A0ABD6IEM8-F1
#
_cell.length_a   1.000
_cell.length_b   1.000
_cell.length_c   1.000
_cell.angle_alpha   90.00
_cell.angle_beta   90.00
_cell.angle_gamma   90.00
#
_symmetry.space_group_name_H-M   'P 1'
#
loop_
_entity.id
_entity.type
_entity.pdbx_description
1 polymer ?
#
loop_
_entity_poly.entity_id
_entity_poly.type
_entity_poly.pdbx_seq_one_letter_code
_entity_poly.pdbx_strand_id
1 'polypeptide(L)'
;MNQFTYFHSKTNYLGRKIVLTLISLMFFISILLQISMYFVFFNRIQAEYDYIASGESALYWSVNKILNASTTFQLKEIFWSLNSLVIIFSCIILAFLITMQVQLYRQRANGDKLFIYLFILIPTVFFLLFAINALQPGLVSRGIFRQRNGNDVLINLPIKDKINYSSCWVSMIFAFISIILIIYAKKLFGFIQKDKILNKQLPDTKELKNKIKNILNSNQLSK
;
A
#
# COMPACT_ATOMS: atom_id res chain seq x y z
N MET A 1 -39.45 -17.07 -8.96
CA MET A 1 -38.54 -16.00 -9.43
C MET A 1 -37.52 -15.69 -8.33
N ASN A 2 -36.26 -16.15 -8.44
CA ASN A 2 -35.16 -15.79 -7.50
C ASN A 2 -33.74 -16.24 -7.97
N GLN A 3 -33.57 -16.75 -9.19
CA GLN A 3 -32.25 -17.25 -9.64
C GLN A 3 -31.28 -16.12 -10.02
N PHE A 4 -31.76 -15.00 -10.57
CA PHE A 4 -30.91 -13.88 -11.01
C PHE A 4 -30.26 -13.11 -9.85
N THR A 5 -30.97 -12.90 -8.74
CA THR A 5 -30.46 -12.24 -7.53
C THR A 5 -29.39 -13.06 -6.82
N TYR A 6 -29.52 -14.40 -6.82
CA TYR A 6 -28.55 -15.30 -6.18
C TYR A 6 -27.22 -15.38 -6.95
N PHE A 7 -27.27 -15.39 -8.29
CA PHE A 7 -26.07 -15.39 -9.13
C PHE A 7 -25.25 -14.11 -8.95
N HIS A 8 -25.91 -12.94 -8.94
CA HIS A 8 -25.25 -11.65 -8.73
C HIS A 8 -24.57 -11.54 -7.36
N SER A 9 -25.19 -12.09 -6.31
CA SER A 9 -24.61 -12.11 -4.95
C SER A 9 -23.31 -12.93 -4.88
N LYS A 10 -23.27 -14.08 -5.57
CA LYS A 10 -22.11 -15.00 -5.54
C LYS A 10 -20.94 -14.46 -6.38
N THR A 11 -21.22 -13.85 -7.54
CA THR A 11 -20.19 -13.24 -8.40
C THR A 11 -19.57 -12.00 -7.76
N ASN A 12 -20.38 -11.17 -7.10
CA ASN A 12 -19.87 -9.97 -6.40
C ASN A 12 -18.96 -10.34 -5.22
N TYR A 13 -19.29 -11.41 -4.48
CA TYR A 13 -18.48 -11.89 -3.36
C TYR A 13 -17.13 -12.45 -3.80
N LEU A 14 -17.10 -13.20 -4.91
CA LEU A 14 -15.86 -13.73 -5.48
C LEU A 14 -14.99 -12.60 -6.07
N GLY A 15 -15.61 -11.66 -6.79
CA GLY A 15 -14.92 -10.46 -7.30
C GLY A 15 -14.27 -9.66 -6.18
N ARG A 16 -14.98 -9.42 -5.07
CA ARG A 16 -14.43 -8.70 -3.92
C ARG A 16 -13.21 -9.39 -3.30
N LYS A 17 -13.24 -10.72 -3.17
CA LYS A 17 -12.09 -11.49 -2.68
C LYS A 17 -10.88 -11.32 -3.59
N ILE A 18 -11.06 -11.46 -4.90
CA ILE A 18 -9.98 -11.30 -5.89
C ILE A 18 -9.38 -9.90 -5.80
N VAL A 19 -10.22 -8.86 -5.74
CA VAL A 19 -9.73 -7.47 -5.66
C VAL A 19 -8.95 -7.25 -4.37
N LEU A 20 -9.43 -7.72 -3.21
CA LEU A 20 -8.69 -7.60 -1.95
C LEU A 20 -7.37 -8.37 -1.98
N THR A 21 -7.32 -9.55 -2.57
CA THR A 21 -6.09 -10.32 -2.74
C THR A 21 -5.09 -9.60 -3.64
N LEU A 22 -5.56 -8.98 -4.73
CA LEU A 22 -4.72 -8.20 -5.63
C LEU A 22 -4.11 -6.99 -4.92
N ILE A 23 -4.91 -6.24 -4.15
CA ILE A 23 -4.41 -5.12 -3.35
C ILE A 23 -3.39 -5.62 -2.31
N SER A 24 -3.65 -6.75 -1.64
CA SER A 24 -2.68 -7.34 -0.72
C SER A 24 -1.35 -7.66 -1.40
N LEU A 25 -1.38 -8.27 -2.59
CA LEU A 25 -0.17 -8.61 -3.33
C LEU A 25 0.62 -7.34 -3.71
N MET A 26 -0.06 -6.29 -4.16
CA MET A 26 0.56 -5.00 -4.48
C MET A 26 1.28 -4.39 -3.28
N PHE A 27 0.65 -4.39 -2.10
CA PHE A 27 1.28 -3.87 -0.87
C PHE A 27 2.41 -4.77 -0.36
N PHE A 28 2.28 -6.08 -0.48
CA PHE A 28 3.37 -7.01 -0.14
C PHE A 28 4.61 -6.77 -1.00
N ILE A 29 4.45 -6.65 -2.31
CA ILE A 29 5.56 -6.32 -3.23
C ILE A 29 6.13 -4.94 -2.91
N SER A 30 5.27 -3.95 -2.62
CA SER A 30 5.71 -2.59 -2.27
C SER A 30 6.61 -2.58 -1.03
N ILE A 31 6.31 -3.40 -0.02
CA ILE A 31 7.18 -3.54 1.17
C ILE A 31 8.56 -4.08 0.77
N LEU A 32 8.62 -5.14 -0.03
CA LEU A 32 9.90 -5.70 -0.49
C LEU A 32 10.71 -4.68 -1.29
N LEU A 33 10.05 -3.89 -2.14
CA LEU A 33 10.67 -2.82 -2.92
C LEU A 33 11.17 -1.66 -2.04
N GLN A 34 10.46 -1.30 -0.97
CA GLN A 34 10.92 -0.26 -0.04
C GLN A 34 12.05 -0.75 0.88
N ILE A 35 12.05 -2.03 1.25
CA ILE A 35 13.18 -2.65 1.94
C ILE A 35 14.41 -2.65 1.03
N SER A 36 14.28 -3.03 -0.24
CA SER A 36 15.40 -3.00 -1.18
C SER A 36 15.95 -1.58 -1.38
N MET A 37 15.09 -0.56 -1.32
CA MET A 37 15.50 0.83 -1.44
C MET A 37 16.43 1.30 -0.31
N TYR A 38 16.36 0.73 0.90
CA TYR A 38 17.35 1.02 1.94
C TYR A 38 18.76 0.64 1.52
N PHE A 39 18.91 -0.54 0.93
CA PHE A 39 20.21 -1.03 0.46
C PHE A 39 20.73 -0.19 -0.71
N VAL A 40 19.85 0.18 -1.65
CA VAL A 40 20.20 1.08 -2.76
C VAL A 40 20.70 2.42 -2.24
N PHE A 41 19.99 3.01 -1.28
CA PHE A 41 20.35 4.30 -0.71
C PHE A 41 21.66 4.24 0.09
N PHE A 42 21.84 3.19 0.91
CA PHE A 42 23.06 2.98 1.67
C PHE A 42 24.29 2.77 0.78
N ASN A 43 24.17 1.89 -0.23
CA ASN A 43 25.24 1.66 -1.20
C ASN A 43 25.58 2.93 -1.98
N ARG A 44 24.58 3.78 -2.24
CA ARG A 44 24.81 5.07 -2.91
C ARG A 44 25.60 6.03 -2.04
N ILE A 45 25.33 6.12 -0.73
CA ILE A 45 26.13 6.94 0.20
C ILE A 45 27.60 6.53 0.13
N GLN A 46 27.87 5.22 0.18
CA GLN A 46 29.23 4.71 0.08
C GLN A 46 29.88 5.06 -1.27
N ALA A 47 29.17 4.84 -2.37
CA ALA A 47 29.67 5.16 -3.70
C ALA A 47 29.96 6.66 -3.88
N GLU A 48 29.13 7.54 -3.33
CA GLU A 48 29.39 9.00 -3.36
C GLU A 48 30.58 9.37 -2.49
N TYR A 49 30.72 8.76 -1.31
CA TYR A 49 31.88 8.96 -0.45
C TYR A 49 33.18 8.57 -1.18
N ASP A 50 33.24 7.37 -1.74
CA ASP A 50 34.43 6.87 -2.45
C ASP A 50 34.75 7.74 -3.68
N TYR A 51 33.70 8.19 -4.39
CA TYR A 51 33.86 9.06 -5.55
C TYR A 51 34.44 10.43 -5.18
N ILE A 52 33.94 11.06 -4.12
CA ILE A 52 34.43 12.36 -3.65
C ILE A 52 35.84 12.23 -3.08
N ALA A 53 36.08 11.19 -2.27
CA ALA A 53 37.39 10.90 -1.68
C ALA A 53 38.49 10.64 -2.74
N SER A 54 38.12 10.12 -3.91
CA SER A 54 39.04 9.92 -5.04
C SER A 54 39.49 11.22 -5.72
N GLY A 55 38.88 12.37 -5.40
CA GLY A 55 39.24 13.67 -5.98
C GLY A 55 40.48 14.26 -5.33
N GLU A 56 41.34 14.88 -6.13
CA GLU A 56 42.55 15.56 -5.65
C GLU A 56 42.24 16.69 -4.66
N SER A 57 41.08 17.34 -4.82
CA SER A 57 40.58 18.35 -3.89
C SER A 57 40.27 17.84 -2.48
N ALA A 58 40.06 16.52 -2.31
CA ALA A 58 39.65 15.89 -1.06
C ALA A 58 40.83 15.31 -0.26
N LEU A 59 42.07 15.45 -0.74
CA LEU A 59 43.27 14.82 -0.14
C LEU A 59 43.47 15.12 1.35
N TYR A 60 43.04 16.29 1.80
CA TYR A 60 43.14 16.78 3.19
C TYR A 60 41.78 16.99 3.85
N TRP A 61 40.71 16.49 3.24
CA TRP A 61 39.38 16.62 3.83
C TRP A 61 39.20 15.60 4.95
N SER A 62 38.57 16.02 6.04
CA SER A 62 38.11 15.08 7.06
C SER A 62 36.97 14.22 6.52
N VAL A 63 36.80 13.02 7.08
CA VAL A 63 35.70 12.09 6.75
C VAL A 63 34.34 12.80 6.80
N ASN A 64 34.10 13.61 7.84
CA ASN A 64 32.85 14.36 7.99
C ASN A 64 32.63 15.39 6.88
N LYS A 65 33.71 16.01 6.38
CA LYS A 65 33.61 16.98 5.27
C LYS A 65 33.23 16.28 3.96
N ILE A 66 33.79 15.09 3.71
CA ILE A 66 33.45 14.26 2.54
C ILE A 66 32.00 13.80 2.60
N LEU A 67 31.56 13.27 3.75
CA LEU A 67 30.18 12.84 3.95
C LEU A 67 29.19 14.00 3.79
N ASN A 68 29.49 15.17 4.34
CA ASN A 68 28.63 16.34 4.18
C ASN A 68 28.61 16.88 2.75
N ALA A 69 29.56 16.50 1.89
CA ALA A 69 29.52 16.82 0.46
C ALA A 69 28.67 15.81 -0.36
N SER A 70 28.31 14.66 0.21
CA SER A 70 27.38 13.71 -0.41
C SER A 70 25.94 14.21 -0.26
N THR A 71 25.28 14.43 -1.40
CA THR A 71 23.87 14.82 -1.44
C THR A 71 22.96 13.73 -0.91
N THR A 72 23.32 12.46 -1.12
CA THR A 72 22.56 11.32 -0.59
C THR A 72 22.69 11.24 0.94
N PHE A 73 23.87 11.48 1.50
CA PHE A 73 24.08 11.50 2.95
C PHE A 73 23.28 12.60 3.65
N GLN A 74 23.23 13.81 3.07
CA GLN A 74 22.43 14.92 3.60
C GLN A 74 20.93 14.58 3.73
N LEU A 75 20.40 13.75 2.82
CA LEU A 75 18.99 13.36 2.78
C LEU A 75 18.68 12.10 3.60
N LYS A 76 19.69 11.42 4.14
CA LYS A 76 19.59 10.11 4.81
C LYS A 76 18.49 10.06 5.87
N GLU A 77 18.49 10.98 6.82
CA GLU A 77 17.56 10.94 7.96
C GLU A 77 16.10 11.11 7.50
N ILE A 78 15.86 12.05 6.58
CA ILE A 78 14.53 12.31 6.02
C ILE A 78 14.08 11.11 5.19
N PHE A 79 14.96 10.59 4.33
CA PHE A 79 14.66 9.42 3.50
C PHE A 79 14.32 8.19 4.35
N TRP A 80 15.14 7.87 5.37
CA TRP A 80 14.90 6.74 6.26
C TRP A 80 13.60 6.87 7.05
N SER A 81 13.29 8.08 7.52
CA SER A 81 12.05 8.36 8.23
C SER A 81 10.83 8.14 7.33
N LEU A 82 10.83 8.74 6.14
CA LEU A 82 9.73 8.59 5.18
C LEU A 82 9.58 7.14 4.70
N ASN A 83 10.68 6.47 4.37
CA ASN A 83 10.65 5.09 3.90
C ASN A 83 10.18 4.12 5.00
N SER A 84 10.57 4.36 6.26
CA SER A 84 10.04 3.62 7.42
C SER A 84 8.54 3.77 7.56
N LEU A 85 8.03 5.00 7.46
CA LEU A 85 6.59 5.26 7.54
C LEU A 85 5.82 4.55 6.42
N VAL A 86 6.35 4.54 5.19
CA VAL A 86 5.75 3.80 4.07
C VAL A 86 5.65 2.30 4.40
N ILE A 87 6.73 1.70 4.91
CA ILE A 87 6.74 0.27 5.27
C ILE A 87 5.74 -0.01 6.39
N ILE A 88 5.76 0.78 7.47
CA ILE A 88 4.87 0.60 8.63
C ILE A 88 3.41 0.70 8.21
N PHE A 89 3.03 1.75 7.46
CA PHE A 89 1.66 1.90 7.00
C PHE A 89 1.26 0.81 5.99
N SER A 90 2.17 0.36 5.13
CA SER A 90 1.93 -0.77 4.24
C SER A 90 1.68 -2.08 5.01
N CYS A 91 2.42 -2.32 6.10
CA CYS A 91 2.19 -3.46 6.99
C CYS A 91 0.82 -3.38 7.69
N ILE A 92 0.41 -2.20 8.16
CA ILE A 92 -0.92 -2.00 8.76
C ILE A 92 -2.02 -2.24 7.73
N ILE A 93 -1.86 -1.72 6.50
CA ILE A 93 -2.79 -1.96 5.39
C ILE A 93 -2.92 -3.46 5.12
N LEU A 94 -1.79 -4.19 5.02
CA LEU A 94 -1.80 -5.64 4.86
C LEU A 94 -2.54 -6.35 5.99
N ALA A 95 -2.29 -5.97 7.25
CA ALA A 95 -2.98 -6.56 8.40
C ALA A 95 -4.51 -6.37 8.30
N PHE A 96 -4.98 -5.19 7.89
CA PHE A 96 -6.40 -4.94 7.65
C PHE A 96 -6.95 -5.74 6.49
N LEU A 97 -6.24 -5.80 5.36
CA LEU A 97 -6.66 -6.59 4.20
C LEU A 97 -6.76 -8.08 4.52
N ILE A 98 -5.77 -8.64 5.22
CA ILE A 98 -5.79 -10.03 5.69
C ILE A 98 -6.98 -10.26 6.63
N THR A 99 -7.20 -9.35 7.58
CA THR A 99 -8.34 -9.45 8.51
C THR A 99 -9.67 -9.45 7.76
N MET A 100 -9.85 -8.55 6.79
CA MET A 100 -11.04 -8.51 5.94
C MET A 100 -11.21 -9.78 5.12
N GLN A 101 -10.15 -10.30 4.53
CA GLN A 101 -10.17 -11.57 3.79
C GLN A 101 -10.58 -12.72 4.72
N VAL A 102 -9.96 -12.87 5.90
CA VAL A 102 -10.32 -13.91 6.88
C VAL A 102 -11.80 -13.83 7.27
N GLN A 103 -12.32 -12.63 7.54
CA GLN A 103 -13.74 -12.42 7.85
C GLN A 103 -14.65 -12.83 6.69
N LEU A 104 -14.27 -12.50 5.45
CA LEU A 104 -15.00 -12.88 4.24
C LEU A 104 -14.93 -14.39 3.95
N TYR A 105 -13.77 -15.03 4.12
CA TYR A 105 -13.65 -16.48 3.92
C TYR A 105 -14.41 -17.27 4.98
N ARG A 106 -14.42 -16.79 6.23
CA ARG A 106 -15.18 -17.39 7.34
C ARG A 106 -16.66 -16.98 7.37
N GLN A 107 -17.12 -16.15 6.43
CA GLN A 107 -18.49 -15.62 6.37
C GLN A 107 -18.96 -14.98 7.69
N ARG A 108 -18.03 -14.40 8.47
CA ARG A 108 -18.32 -13.83 9.80
C ARG A 108 -18.80 -12.38 9.72
N ALA A 109 -18.26 -11.60 8.80
CA ALA A 109 -18.57 -10.19 8.62
C ALA A 109 -18.12 -9.71 7.24
N ASN A 110 -18.73 -8.61 6.77
CA ASN A 110 -18.36 -7.95 5.53
C ASN A 110 -17.16 -7.00 5.67
N GLY A 111 -16.50 -6.91 6.84
CA GLY A 111 -15.28 -6.10 7.02
C GLY A 111 -15.45 -4.59 6.82
N ASP A 112 -16.68 -4.07 6.84
CA ASP A 112 -16.98 -2.71 6.38
C ASP A 112 -16.30 -1.60 7.18
N LYS A 113 -16.13 -1.83 8.48
CA LYS A 113 -15.47 -0.89 9.39
C LYS A 113 -14.00 -0.67 9.03
N LEU A 114 -13.35 -1.64 8.39
CA LEU A 114 -11.93 -1.56 8.05
C LEU A 114 -11.67 -0.73 6.79
N PHE A 115 -12.65 -0.60 5.90
CA PHE A 115 -12.50 0.21 4.69
C PHE A 115 -12.24 1.69 4.99
N ILE A 116 -12.81 2.24 6.07
CA ILE A 116 -12.61 3.66 6.40
C ILE A 116 -11.13 3.95 6.66
N TYR A 117 -10.43 3.03 7.33
CA TYR A 117 -9.00 3.14 7.57
C TYR A 117 -8.19 2.96 6.29
N LEU A 118 -8.60 2.03 5.42
CA LEU A 118 -7.93 1.81 4.13
C LEU A 118 -8.05 3.03 3.19
N PHE A 119 -9.20 3.72 3.21
CA PHE A 119 -9.40 4.96 2.44
C PHE A 119 -8.52 6.11 2.91
N ILE A 120 -8.01 6.08 4.14
CA ILE A 120 -7.08 7.09 4.66
C ILE A 120 -5.63 6.63 4.46
N LEU A 121 -5.31 5.38 4.84
CA LEU A 121 -3.95 4.88 4.84
C LEU A 121 -3.36 4.71 3.44
N ILE A 122 -4.13 4.21 2.47
CA ILE A 122 -3.64 3.98 1.10
C ILE A 122 -3.21 5.32 0.45
N PRO A 123 -4.04 6.38 0.45
CA PRO A 123 -3.59 7.70 -0.02
C PRO A 123 -2.40 8.28 0.76
N THR A 124 -2.33 8.07 2.07
CA THR A 124 -1.17 8.52 2.87
C THR A 124 0.12 7.84 2.39
N VAL A 125 0.09 6.53 2.14
CA VAL A 125 1.26 5.81 1.57
C VAL A 125 1.63 6.36 0.20
N PHE A 126 0.65 6.64 -0.66
CA PHE A 126 0.89 7.27 -1.97
C PHE A 126 1.60 8.62 -1.82
N PHE A 127 1.13 9.48 -0.91
CA PHE A 127 1.73 10.80 -0.67
C PHE A 127 3.16 10.71 -0.12
N LEU A 128 3.42 9.78 0.81
CA LEU A 128 4.77 9.54 1.33
C LEU A 128 5.72 9.05 0.21
N LEU A 129 5.28 8.14 -0.65
CA LEU A 129 6.05 7.68 -1.80
C LEU A 129 6.32 8.82 -2.81
N PHE A 130 5.35 9.70 -3.02
CA PHE A 130 5.54 10.92 -3.81
C PHE A 130 6.61 11.82 -3.20
N ALA A 131 6.57 12.05 -1.88
CA ALA A 131 7.57 12.85 -1.19
C ALA A 131 8.99 12.24 -1.31
N ILE A 132 9.11 10.91 -1.17
CA ILE A 132 10.39 10.20 -1.39
C ILE A 132 10.90 10.42 -2.83
N ASN A 133 10.03 10.28 -3.82
CA ASN A 133 10.40 10.51 -5.23
C ASN A 133 10.76 11.97 -5.52
N ALA A 134 10.16 12.93 -4.83
CA ALA A 134 10.50 14.35 -4.95
C ALA A 134 11.86 14.68 -4.31
N LEU A 135 12.26 13.95 -3.27
CA LEU A 135 13.52 14.12 -2.54
C LEU A 135 14.67 13.30 -3.15
N GLN A 136 14.73 13.20 -4.48
CA GLN A 136 15.86 12.53 -5.13
C GLN A 136 17.15 13.34 -4.93
N PRO A 137 18.26 12.71 -4.52
CA PRO A 137 19.53 13.41 -4.35
C PRO A 137 20.04 13.94 -5.69
N GLY A 138 20.67 15.11 -5.63
CA GLY A 138 21.34 15.73 -6.77
C GLY A 138 22.59 14.96 -7.22
N LEU A 139 23.25 15.47 -8.25
CA LEU A 139 24.54 14.94 -8.69
C LEU A 139 25.66 15.48 -7.80
N VAL A 140 26.48 14.59 -7.26
CA VAL A 140 27.75 14.96 -6.60
C VAL A 140 28.85 15.16 -7.62
N SER A 141 29.84 16.01 -7.28
CA SER A 141 31.03 16.23 -8.11
C SER A 141 32.30 16.05 -7.29
N ARG A 142 33.37 15.58 -7.95
CA ARG A 142 34.72 15.56 -7.38
C ARG A 142 35.58 16.64 -8.03
N GLY A 143 36.43 17.29 -7.24
CA GLY A 143 37.39 18.27 -7.77
C GLY A 143 38.71 17.61 -8.17
N ILE A 144 39.13 17.84 -9.41
CA ILE A 144 40.46 17.49 -9.95
C ILE A 144 41.18 18.76 -10.41
N PHE A 145 42.50 18.81 -10.28
CA PHE A 145 43.29 19.91 -10.84
C PHE A 145 43.62 19.60 -12.30
N ARG A 146 43.45 20.61 -13.18
CA ARG A 146 43.98 20.57 -14.55
C ARG A 146 44.74 21.84 -14.83
N GLN A 147 45.86 21.71 -15.53
CA GLN A 147 46.57 22.87 -16.03
C GLN A 147 45.76 23.57 -17.12
N ARG A 148 45.56 24.87 -16.95
CA ARG A 148 45.01 25.77 -17.96
C ARG A 148 45.84 27.04 -17.98
N ASN A 149 46.47 27.34 -19.12
CA ASN A 149 47.35 28.50 -19.30
C ASN A 149 48.48 28.59 -18.25
N GLY A 150 49.08 27.45 -17.87
CA GLY A 150 50.18 27.39 -16.91
C GLY A 150 49.78 27.44 -15.42
N ASN A 151 48.48 27.61 -15.11
CA ASN A 151 47.97 27.58 -13.73
C ASN A 151 47.13 26.31 -13.49
N ASP A 152 47.21 25.77 -12.28
CA ASP A 152 46.31 24.68 -11.85
C ASP A 152 44.92 25.24 -11.57
N VAL A 153 43.94 24.76 -12.32
CA VAL A 153 42.53 25.13 -12.16
C VAL A 153 41.76 23.93 -11.65
N LEU A 154 40.98 24.14 -10.60
CA LEU A 154 40.07 23.14 -10.06
C LEU A 154 38.88 22.94 -11.01
N ILE A 155 38.67 21.71 -11.48
CA ILE A 155 37.53 21.31 -12.30
C ILE A 155 36.68 20.30 -11.53
N ASN A 156 35.39 20.58 -11.44
CA ASN A 156 34.41 19.68 -10.84
C ASN A 156 33.90 18.68 -11.88
N LEU A 157 34.19 17.40 -11.68
CA LEU A 157 33.67 16.31 -12.49
C LEU A 157 32.45 15.68 -11.79
N PRO A 158 31.25 15.70 -12.39
CA PRO A 158 30.08 15.08 -11.81
C PRO A 158 30.14 13.55 -11.92
N ILE A 159 29.58 12.87 -10.92
CA ILE A 159 29.28 11.44 -11.04
C ILE A 159 28.27 11.24 -12.20
N LYS A 160 28.53 10.28 -13.08
CA LYS A 160 27.68 10.06 -14.26
C LYS A 160 26.36 9.38 -13.91
N ASP A 161 26.39 8.50 -12.92
CA ASP A 161 25.24 7.65 -12.59
C ASP A 161 24.35 8.32 -11.55
N LYS A 162 23.03 8.29 -11.79
CA LYS A 162 22.00 8.69 -10.84
C LYS A 162 21.54 7.49 -10.02
N ILE A 163 21.10 7.75 -8.79
CA ILE A 163 20.44 6.73 -7.97
C ILE A 163 19.15 6.25 -8.66
N ASN A 164 18.93 4.94 -8.64
CA ASN A 164 17.74 4.34 -9.26
C ASN A 164 16.56 4.34 -8.28
N TYR A 165 15.50 5.07 -8.62
CA TYR A 165 14.25 5.16 -7.84
C TYR A 165 13.10 4.33 -8.45
N SER A 166 13.38 3.40 -9.37
CA SER A 166 12.34 2.60 -10.02
C SER A 166 11.46 1.83 -9.03
N SER A 167 12.02 1.35 -7.92
CA SER A 167 11.30 0.68 -6.84
C SER A 167 10.25 1.59 -6.18
N CYS A 168 10.59 2.86 -5.93
CA CYS A 168 9.67 3.86 -5.39
C CYS A 168 8.59 4.23 -6.41
N TRP A 169 8.93 4.39 -7.69
CA TRP A 169 7.94 4.65 -8.75
C TRP A 169 6.93 3.52 -8.91
N VAL A 170 7.40 2.27 -8.98
CA VAL A 170 6.52 1.09 -9.07
C VAL A 170 5.60 1.00 -7.85
N SER A 171 6.15 1.19 -6.66
CA SER A 171 5.36 1.16 -5.42
C SER A 171 4.31 2.28 -5.38
N MET A 172 4.63 3.46 -5.91
CA MET A 172 3.70 4.59 -5.98
C MET A 172 2.56 4.31 -6.97
N ILE A 173 2.85 3.69 -8.12
CA ILE A 173 1.83 3.25 -9.08
C ILE A 173 0.92 2.19 -8.43
N PHE A 174 1.48 1.24 -7.70
CA PHE A 174 0.69 0.24 -6.95
C PHE A 174 -0.22 0.88 -5.90
N ALA A 175 0.28 1.85 -5.14
CA ALA A 175 -0.53 2.60 -4.18
C ALA A 175 -1.67 3.34 -4.88
N PHE A 176 -1.38 4.02 -6.01
CA PHE A 176 -2.39 4.73 -6.80
C PHE A 176 -3.49 3.81 -7.34
N ILE A 177 -3.12 2.68 -7.97
CA ILE A 177 -4.07 1.69 -8.45
C ILE A 177 -4.90 1.13 -7.29
N SER A 178 -4.28 0.92 -6.13
CA SER A 178 -4.96 0.43 -4.93
C SER A 178 -6.05 1.39 -4.42
N ILE A 179 -5.90 2.72 -4.60
CA ILE A 179 -6.95 3.70 -4.27
C ILE A 179 -8.21 3.44 -5.10
N ILE A 180 -8.05 3.18 -6.40
CA ILE A 180 -9.17 2.91 -7.31
C ILE A 180 -9.79 1.55 -6.96
N LEU A 181 -8.95 0.53 -6.77
CA LEU A 181 -9.40 -0.83 -6.47
C LEU A 181 -10.12 -0.92 -5.13
N ILE A 182 -9.72 -0.17 -4.10
CA ILE A 182 -10.40 -0.22 -2.81
C ILE A 182 -11.81 0.38 -2.88
N ILE A 183 -12.00 1.44 -3.68
CA ILE A 183 -13.33 2.02 -3.95
C ILE A 183 -14.19 1.00 -4.71
N TYR A 184 -13.63 0.33 -5.72
CA TYR A 184 -14.34 -0.71 -6.46
C TYR A 184 -14.71 -1.92 -5.56
N ALA A 185 -13.77 -2.38 -4.72
CA ALA A 185 -14.01 -3.45 -3.76
C ALA A 185 -15.13 -3.12 -2.77
N LYS A 186 -15.24 -1.84 -2.38
CA LYS A 186 -16.34 -1.36 -1.53
C LYS A 186 -17.68 -1.40 -2.25
N LYS A 187 -17.73 -1.12 -3.56
CA LYS A 187 -18.96 -1.17 -4.36
C LYS A 187 -19.47 -2.59 -4.63
N LEU A 188 -18.58 -3.59 -4.64
CA LEU A 188 -18.90 -5.01 -4.88
C LEU A 188 -19.63 -5.71 -3.71
N PHE A 189 -20.54 -5.02 -3.02
CA PHE A 189 -21.34 -5.62 -1.96
C PHE A 189 -22.11 -6.85 -2.47
N GLY A 190 -21.76 -8.01 -1.93
CA GLY A 190 -22.58 -9.22 -1.95
C GLY A 190 -23.11 -9.44 -0.54
N PHE A 191 -24.41 -9.70 -0.42
CA PHE A 191 -25.03 -10.12 0.84
C PHE A 191 -24.25 -11.30 1.42
N ILE A 192 -23.92 -11.24 2.73
CA ILE A 192 -23.40 -12.39 3.46
C ILE A 192 -24.49 -13.45 3.37
N GLN A 193 -24.28 -14.50 2.58
CA GLN A 193 -25.26 -15.59 2.39
C GLN A 193 -25.63 -16.32 3.70
N LYS A 194 -24.94 -16.03 4.80
CA LYS A 194 -25.22 -16.54 6.16
C LYS A 194 -25.38 -15.43 7.19
N ASP A 195 -25.94 -14.28 6.83
CA ASP A 195 -26.41 -13.35 7.85
C ASP A 195 -27.46 -14.06 8.72
N LYS A 196 -27.16 -14.22 10.03
CA LYS A 196 -28.02 -14.87 11.04
C LYS A 196 -29.45 -14.31 11.05
N ILE A 197 -29.63 -13.08 10.55
CA ILE A 197 -30.91 -12.38 10.50
C ILE A 197 -31.75 -12.82 9.29
N LEU A 198 -31.14 -13.06 8.12
CA LEU A 198 -31.82 -13.52 6.90
C LEU A 198 -31.99 -15.04 6.82
N ASN A 199 -31.18 -15.79 7.57
CA ASN A 199 -31.28 -17.25 7.68
C ASN A 199 -32.18 -17.71 8.85
N LYS A 200 -32.90 -16.78 9.51
CA LYS A 200 -34.10 -17.18 10.25
C LYS A 200 -35.08 -17.71 9.21
N GLN A 201 -35.19 -19.04 9.12
CA GLN A 201 -36.35 -19.66 8.47
C GLN A 201 -37.57 -18.92 9.00
N LEU A 202 -38.36 -18.34 8.09
CA LEU A 202 -39.67 -17.81 8.45
C LEU A 202 -40.35 -18.90 9.29
N PRO A 203 -40.81 -18.59 10.52
CA PRO A 203 -41.43 -19.60 11.37
C PRO A 203 -42.51 -20.32 10.56
N ASP A 204 -42.52 -21.65 10.59
CA ASP A 204 -43.40 -22.47 9.76
C ASP A 204 -44.85 -22.03 9.99
N THR A 205 -45.41 -21.32 9.00
CA THR A 205 -46.73 -20.72 9.10
C THR A 205 -47.84 -21.76 8.96
N LYS A 206 -47.51 -23.04 8.74
CA LYS A 206 -48.48 -24.14 8.70
C LYS A 206 -49.17 -24.35 10.05
N GLU A 207 -48.43 -24.32 11.17
CA GLU A 207 -49.05 -24.45 12.49
C GLU A 207 -49.95 -23.24 12.81
N LEU A 208 -49.50 -22.03 12.45
CA LEU A 208 -50.28 -20.82 12.65
C LEU A 208 -51.55 -20.82 11.80
N LYS A 209 -51.46 -21.24 10.52
CA LYS A 209 -52.62 -21.43 9.64
C LYS A 209 -53.60 -22.46 10.19
N ASN A 210 -53.10 -23.58 10.71
CA ASN A 210 -53.96 -24.62 11.27
C ASN A 210 -54.67 -24.15 12.55
N LYS A 211 -53.98 -23.39 13.42
CA LYS A 211 -54.60 -22.77 14.61
C LYS A 211 -55.68 -21.76 14.22
N ILE A 212 -55.41 -20.88 13.26
CA ILE A 212 -56.40 -19.90 12.77
C ILE A 212 -57.61 -20.61 12.15
N LYS A 213 -57.39 -21.67 11.36
CA LYS A 213 -58.46 -22.46 10.73
C LYS A 213 -59.31 -23.17 11.79
N ASN A 214 -58.71 -23.69 12.85
CA ASN A 214 -59.45 -24.33 13.93
C ASN A 214 -60.31 -23.32 14.73
N ILE A 215 -59.81 -22.11 14.97
CA ILE A 215 -60.55 -21.03 15.65
C ILE A 215 -61.73 -20.54 14.79
N LEU A 216 -61.52 -20.37 13.48
CA LEU A 216 -62.60 -20.03 12.55
C LEU A 216 -63.63 -21.17 12.46
N ASN A 217 -63.13 -22.41 12.43
CA ASN A 217 -63.83 -23.69 12.63
C ASN A 217 -64.84 -23.66 13.79
N SER A 218 -64.31 -23.44 14.99
CA SER A 218 -65.08 -23.49 16.24
C SER A 218 -66.09 -22.36 16.37
N ASN A 219 -65.81 -21.19 15.79
CA ASN A 219 -66.71 -20.04 15.83
C ASN A 219 -67.87 -20.12 14.83
N GLN A 220 -67.78 -21.00 13.82
CA GLN A 220 -68.90 -21.28 12.92
C GLN A 220 -69.85 -22.36 13.45
N LEU A 221 -69.39 -23.20 14.38
CA LEU A 221 -70.18 -24.24 15.04
C LEU A 221 -70.93 -23.75 16.30
N SER A 222 -70.71 -22.50 16.71
CA SER A 222 -71.38 -21.86 17.85
C SER A 222 -72.52 -20.91 17.46
N LYS A 223 -72.99 -20.98 16.21
CA LYS A 223 -74.23 -20.37 15.72
C LYS A 223 -75.19 -21.46 15.28
#